data_AF-A0A350XNU4-F1
#
_entry.id   AF-A0A350XNU4-F1
#
_cell.length_a   1.000
_cell.length_b   1.000
_cell.length_c   1.000
_cell.angle_alpha   90.00
_cell.angle_beta   90.00
_cell.angle_gamma   90.00
#
_symmetry.space_group_name_H-M   'P 1'
#
loop_
_entity.id
_entity.type
_entity.pdbx_description
1 polymer ?
#
loop_
_entity_poly.entity_id
_entity_poly.type
_entity_poly.pdbx_seq_one_letter_code
_entity_poly.pdbx_strand_id
1 'polypeptide(L)'
;MVSYPPSIDALAAAIDDGSLPRPLLVEIARRAVAMWRDDRAGDPTERARHEMQSLARRRGRVINATGVLLHTNLGRAPLHAEATAAAAAASADYTPLEMDLDTGQRGGRGRYAHSLVMALTGAEAALVVNNNAGALLLAIAALASGGEVVVSRGELIEIGGSFRLPEIVAAAGARSVEVGTTNRT
;
A
#
# COMPACT_ATOMS: atom_id res chain seq x y z
N MET A 1 0.72 32.49 37.32
CA MET A 1 2.05 32.33 36.70
C MET A 1 1.83 31.58 35.40
N VAL A 2 1.99 32.24 34.24
CA VAL A 2 1.70 31.59 32.94
C VAL A 2 2.81 30.57 32.68
N SER A 3 2.49 29.28 32.82
CA SER A 3 3.43 28.21 32.50
C SER A 3 3.67 28.21 31.00
N TYR A 4 4.89 28.54 30.57
CA TYR A 4 5.31 28.43 29.18
C TYR A 4 5.53 26.94 28.86
N PRO A 5 5.26 26.46 27.64
CA PRO A 5 5.51 25.07 27.28
C PRO A 5 7.02 24.82 27.25
N PRO A 6 7.46 23.57 27.44
CA PRO A 6 8.87 23.22 27.28
C PRO A 6 9.38 23.61 25.88
N SER A 7 10.69 23.80 25.76
CA SER A 7 11.31 23.98 24.44
C SER A 7 11.06 22.74 23.58
N ILE A 8 11.03 22.92 22.26
CA ILE A 8 10.83 21.81 21.32
C ILE A 8 11.87 20.71 21.55
N ASP A 9 13.13 21.08 21.77
CA ASP A 9 14.19 20.09 21.97
C ASP A 9 14.06 19.32 23.27
N ALA A 10 13.69 20.00 24.37
CA ALA A 10 13.45 19.37 25.66
C ALA A 10 12.24 18.44 25.59
N LEU A 11 11.16 18.88 24.95
CA LEU A 11 9.97 18.06 24.77
C LEU A 11 10.26 16.82 23.92
N ALA A 12 10.91 17.00 22.77
CA ALA A 12 11.29 15.90 21.89
C ALA A 12 12.23 14.89 22.58
N ALA A 13 13.09 15.34 23.50
CA ALA A 13 13.94 14.44 24.29
C ALA A 13 13.14 13.71 25.38
N ALA A 14 12.17 14.38 26.01
CA ALA A 14 11.33 13.80 27.06
C ALA A 14 10.35 12.72 26.56
N ILE A 15 10.00 12.76 25.27
CA ILE A 15 9.14 11.75 24.63
C ILE A 15 9.93 10.68 23.86
N ASP A 16 11.27 10.72 23.86
CA ASP A 16 12.09 9.75 23.14
C ASP A 16 12.12 8.41 23.90
N ASP A 17 11.54 7.36 23.30
CA ASP A 17 11.61 5.99 23.78
C ASP A 17 12.40 5.07 22.82
N GLY A 18 13.09 5.65 21.83
CA GLY A 18 13.82 4.94 20.79
C GLY A 18 12.95 4.37 19.66
N SER A 19 11.62 4.52 19.69
CA SER A 19 10.73 3.94 18.68
C SER A 19 10.65 4.75 17.37
N LEU A 20 10.92 6.06 17.45
CA LEU A 20 10.86 7.00 16.33
C LEU A 20 12.18 7.76 16.16
N PRO A 21 12.60 8.06 14.92
CA PRO A 21 13.78 8.88 14.68
C PRO A 21 13.55 10.33 15.16
N ARG A 22 14.63 10.96 15.65
CA ARG A 22 14.63 12.33 16.21
C ARG A 22 13.86 13.38 15.39
N PRO A 23 13.95 13.44 14.04
CA PRO A 23 13.18 14.40 13.26
C PRO A 23 11.66 14.29 13.45
N LEU A 24 11.14 13.08 13.64
CA LEU A 24 9.70 12.88 13.91
C LEU A 24 9.34 13.32 15.32
N LEU A 25 10.19 13.05 16.31
CA LEU A 25 9.98 13.51 17.69
C LEU A 25 9.94 15.04 17.78
N VAL A 26 10.84 15.71 17.05
CA VAL A 26 10.86 17.18 16.94
C VAL A 26 9.57 17.70 16.28
N GLU A 27 9.10 17.06 15.22
CA GLU A 27 7.87 17.46 14.54
C GLU A 27 6.62 17.27 15.43
N ILE A 28 6.54 16.14 16.15
CA ILE A 28 5.49 15.89 17.14
C ILE A 28 5.52 16.96 18.25
N ALA A 29 6.71 17.27 18.77
CA ALA A 29 6.88 18.32 19.77
C ALA A 29 6.44 19.70 19.24
N ARG A 30 6.78 20.04 17.98
CA ARG A 30 6.33 21.29 17.34
C ARG A 30 4.81 21.35 17.26
N ARG A 31 4.15 20.28 16.78
CA ARG A 31 2.70 20.23 16.71
C ARG A 31 2.04 20.35 18.07
N ALA A 32 2.52 19.61 19.07
CA ALA A 32 1.97 19.68 20.42
C ALA A 32 2.08 21.07 21.05
N VAL A 33 3.22 21.75 20.88
CA VAL A 33 3.41 23.14 21.35
C VAL A 33 2.57 24.14 20.55
N ALA A 34 2.43 23.96 19.24
CA ALA A 34 1.57 24.80 18.41
C ALA A 34 0.10 24.69 18.84
N MET A 35 -0.42 23.47 18.98
CA MET A 35 -1.79 23.24 19.45
C MET A 35 -2.02 23.84 20.83
N TRP A 36 -1.07 23.65 21.76
CA TRP A 36 -1.18 24.25 23.08
C TRP A 36 -1.12 25.78 23.05
N ARG A 37 -0.37 26.39 22.11
CA ARG A 37 -0.35 27.86 21.96
C ARG A 37 -1.71 28.39 21.54
N ASP A 38 -2.42 27.63 20.71
CA ASP A 38 -3.74 27.98 20.18
C ASP A 38 -4.85 27.79 21.22
N ASP A 39 -4.91 26.63 21.90
CA ASP A 39 -6.01 26.28 22.82
C ASP A 39 -5.71 26.56 24.30
N ARG A 40 -4.43 26.69 24.67
CA ARG A 40 -3.92 26.79 26.07
C ARG A 40 -4.44 25.69 26.99
N ALA A 41 -4.77 24.53 26.42
CA ALA A 41 -5.45 23.43 27.10
C ALA A 41 -4.60 22.15 27.14
N GLY A 42 -4.63 21.50 28.31
CA GLY A 42 -3.90 20.26 28.57
C GLY A 42 -2.38 20.46 28.69
N ASP A 43 -1.67 19.33 28.87
CA ASP A 43 -0.22 19.29 28.90
C ASP A 43 0.33 18.96 27.49
N PRO A 44 1.13 19.84 26.86
CA PRO A 44 1.75 19.56 25.57
C PRO A 44 2.67 18.34 25.62
N THR A 45 3.22 18.00 26.80
CA THR A 45 4.07 16.82 26.99
C THR A 45 3.28 15.53 26.84
N GLU A 46 2.15 15.42 27.54
CA GLU A 46 1.27 14.27 27.43
C GLU A 46 0.67 14.13 26.03
N ARG A 47 0.31 15.26 25.41
CA ARG A 47 -0.18 15.26 24.01
C ARG A 47 0.88 14.73 23.05
N ALA A 48 2.11 15.23 23.14
CA ALA A 48 3.23 14.78 22.31
C ALA A 48 3.55 13.30 22.57
N ARG A 49 3.52 12.85 23.82
CA ARG A 49 3.75 11.44 24.20
C ARG A 49 2.69 10.53 23.61
N HIS A 50 1.42 10.91 23.69
CA HIS A 50 0.32 10.13 23.10
C HIS A 50 0.44 10.03 21.57
N GLU A 51 0.77 11.13 20.90
CA GLU A 51 0.97 11.14 19.44
C GLU A 51 2.16 10.26 19.03
N MET A 52 3.29 10.38 19.73
CA MET A 52 4.47 9.53 19.54
C MET A 52 4.11 8.05 19.67
N GLN A 53 3.45 7.67 20.76
CA GLN A 53 3.06 6.27 21.00
C GLN A 53 2.08 5.77 19.95
N SER A 54 1.12 6.60 19.53
CA SER A 54 0.16 6.27 18.48
C SER A 54 0.86 6.01 17.14
N LEU A 55 1.83 6.86 16.78
CA LEU A 55 2.60 6.71 15.55
C LEU A 55 3.53 5.49 15.62
N ALA A 56 4.20 5.25 16.75
CA ALA A 56 5.06 4.10 16.96
C ALA A 56 4.30 2.77 16.80
N ARG A 57 3.07 2.68 17.35
CA ARG A 57 2.22 1.48 17.25
C ARG A 57 1.82 1.11 15.82
N ARG A 58 1.83 2.06 14.87
CA ARG A 58 1.48 1.79 13.46
C ARG A 58 2.45 0.84 12.75
N ARG A 59 3.64 0.60 13.32
CA ARG A 59 4.62 -0.39 12.80
C ARG A 59 4.45 -1.77 13.41
N GLY A 60 3.62 -1.91 14.45
CA GLY A 60 3.49 -3.14 15.22
C GLY A 60 2.66 -4.22 14.52
N ARG A 61 2.96 -5.47 14.85
CA ARG A 61 2.09 -6.61 14.51
C ARG A 61 0.75 -6.48 15.25
N VAL A 62 -0.33 -6.83 14.56
CA VAL A 62 -1.69 -6.89 15.11
C VAL A 62 -2.18 -8.34 15.20
N ILE A 63 -3.05 -8.64 16.16
CA ILE A 63 -3.74 -9.94 16.27
C ILE A 63 -5.11 -9.79 15.61
N ASN A 64 -5.38 -10.57 14.55
CA ASN A 64 -6.68 -10.58 13.88
C ASN A 64 -7.65 -11.51 14.64
N ALA A 65 -8.61 -10.92 15.35
CA ALA A 65 -9.69 -11.63 16.04
C ALA A 65 -11.07 -11.46 15.37
N THR A 66 -11.12 -10.94 14.14
CA THR A 66 -12.38 -10.62 13.44
C THR A 66 -13.03 -11.82 12.74
N GLY A 67 -12.28 -12.92 12.56
CA GLY A 67 -12.69 -14.05 11.72
C GLY A 67 -12.60 -13.78 10.21
N VAL A 68 -12.22 -12.56 9.78
CA VAL A 68 -12.05 -12.21 8.36
C VAL A 68 -10.64 -12.59 7.90
N LEU A 69 -10.52 -13.58 7.02
CA LEU A 69 -9.23 -14.06 6.51
C LEU A 69 -8.52 -13.02 5.64
N LEU A 70 -9.19 -12.50 4.60
CA LEU A 70 -8.66 -11.48 3.70
C LEU A 70 -9.06 -10.07 4.18
N HIS A 71 -8.58 -9.68 5.34
CA HIS A 71 -8.94 -8.40 5.93
C HIS A 71 -8.19 -7.25 5.25
N THR A 72 -8.90 -6.43 4.47
CA THR A 72 -8.31 -5.33 3.68
C THR A 72 -7.54 -4.32 4.52
N ASN A 73 -8.09 -3.92 5.68
CA ASN A 73 -7.41 -2.97 6.58
C ASN A 73 -6.22 -3.56 7.35
N LEU A 74 -6.07 -4.89 7.41
CA LEU A 74 -4.97 -5.56 8.11
C LEU A 74 -3.92 -6.13 7.14
N GLY A 75 -3.96 -5.73 5.86
CA GLY A 75 -2.95 -6.13 4.87
C GLY A 75 -3.27 -7.41 4.07
N ARG A 76 -4.53 -7.87 4.07
CA ARG A 76 -4.99 -9.05 3.30
C ARG A 76 -4.28 -10.34 3.74
N ALA A 77 -3.70 -11.09 2.82
CA ALA A 77 -3.11 -12.39 3.09
C ALA A 77 -1.72 -12.24 3.74
N PRO A 78 -1.49 -12.77 4.96
CA PRO A 78 -0.14 -12.89 5.50
C PRO A 78 0.66 -13.91 4.67
N LEU A 79 1.99 -13.71 4.61
CA LEU A 79 2.88 -14.63 3.90
C LEU A 79 3.27 -15.82 4.79
N HIS A 80 3.46 -16.98 4.15
CA HIS A 80 4.08 -18.15 4.80
C HIS A 80 5.53 -17.85 5.17
N ALA A 81 6.04 -18.49 6.23
CA ALA A 81 7.39 -18.24 6.75
C ALA A 81 8.48 -18.39 5.68
N GLU A 82 8.36 -19.40 4.82
CA GLU A 82 9.29 -19.63 3.71
C GLU A 82 9.27 -18.50 2.67
N ALA A 83 8.08 -17.98 2.33
CA ALA A 83 7.95 -16.87 1.39
C ALA A 83 8.54 -15.58 1.97
N THR A 84 8.35 -15.34 3.27
CA THR A 84 8.98 -14.21 3.97
C THR A 84 10.51 -14.35 3.99
N ALA A 85 11.03 -15.55 4.28
CA ALA A 85 12.46 -15.81 4.29
C ALA A 85 13.08 -15.63 2.89
N ALA A 86 12.42 -16.11 1.84
CA ALA A 86 12.87 -15.92 0.46
C ALA A 86 12.90 -14.45 0.06
N ALA A 87 11.86 -13.68 0.41
CA ALA A 87 11.82 -12.24 0.15
C ALA A 87 12.92 -11.48 0.91
N ALA A 88 13.19 -11.85 2.17
CA ALA A 88 14.27 -11.27 2.96
C ALA A 88 15.64 -11.56 2.34
N ALA A 89 15.89 -12.82 1.94
CA ALA A 89 17.13 -13.21 1.28
C ALA A 89 17.34 -12.46 -0.05
N ALA A 90 16.30 -12.37 -0.89
CA ALA A 90 16.35 -11.65 -2.16
C ALA A 90 16.54 -10.13 -2.01
N SER A 91 16.23 -9.57 -0.83
CA SER A 91 16.40 -8.14 -0.53
C SER A 91 17.71 -7.84 0.21
N ALA A 92 18.39 -8.86 0.73
CA ALA A 92 19.60 -8.68 1.54
C ALA A 92 20.86 -8.47 0.69
N ASP A 93 20.85 -8.89 -0.58
CA ASP A 93 22.00 -8.79 -1.48
C ASP A 93 21.55 -8.60 -2.95
N TYR A 94 22.50 -8.43 -3.85
CA TYR A 94 22.28 -8.40 -5.29
C TYR A 94 21.69 -9.72 -5.78
N THR A 95 20.66 -9.61 -6.62
CA THR A 95 20.06 -10.74 -7.32
C THR A 95 20.13 -10.48 -8.83
N PRO A 96 20.08 -11.52 -9.68
CA PRO A 96 19.99 -11.35 -11.12
C PRO A 96 18.59 -10.87 -11.55
N LEU A 97 18.10 -9.79 -10.94
CA LEU A 97 16.75 -9.25 -11.10
C LEU A 97 16.44 -8.89 -12.55
N GLU A 98 17.43 -8.31 -13.24
CA GLU A 98 17.39 -7.95 -14.66
C GLU A 98 18.67 -8.43 -15.38
N MET A 99 19.34 -9.47 -14.87
CA MET A 99 20.55 -10.02 -15.50
C MET A 99 20.27 -11.42 -16.01
N ASP A 100 20.71 -11.67 -17.23
CA ASP A 100 20.71 -12.98 -17.84
C ASP A 100 22.03 -13.69 -17.51
N LEU A 101 21.97 -14.78 -16.75
CA LEU A 101 23.17 -15.45 -16.25
C LEU A 101 23.95 -16.20 -17.33
N ASP A 102 23.27 -16.64 -18.39
CA ASP A 102 23.91 -17.40 -19.49
C ASP A 102 24.69 -16.46 -20.41
N THR A 103 24.16 -15.26 -20.66
CA THR A 103 24.78 -14.28 -21.58
C THR A 103 25.56 -13.17 -20.88
N GLY A 104 25.34 -12.96 -19.57
CA GLY A 104 25.89 -11.84 -18.81
C GLY A 104 25.30 -10.48 -19.18
N GLN A 105 24.25 -10.43 -20.01
CA GLN A 105 23.63 -9.19 -20.49
C GLN A 105 22.39 -8.82 -19.68
N ARG A 106 21.89 -7.59 -19.90
CA ARG A 106 20.61 -7.16 -19.33
C ARG A 106 19.47 -8.00 -19.92
N GLY A 107 18.67 -8.58 -19.04
CA GLY A 107 17.50 -9.39 -19.35
C GLY A 107 16.18 -8.77 -18.86
N GLY A 108 15.08 -9.46 -19.14
CA GLY A 108 13.76 -9.07 -18.68
C GLY A 108 13.54 -9.36 -17.20
N ARG A 109 12.99 -8.38 -16.48
CA ARG A 109 12.54 -8.57 -15.09
C ARG A 109 11.35 -9.53 -15.05
N GLY A 110 11.31 -10.38 -14.04
CA GLY A 110 10.12 -11.20 -13.74
C GLY A 110 9.96 -12.46 -14.59
N ARG A 111 10.95 -12.82 -15.43
CA ARG A 111 10.92 -14.07 -16.23
C ARG A 111 10.57 -15.30 -15.38
N TYR A 112 11.18 -15.44 -14.21
CA TYR A 112 10.87 -16.53 -13.28
C TYR A 112 9.39 -16.54 -12.86
N ALA A 113 8.84 -15.40 -12.45
CA ALA A 113 7.44 -15.30 -12.06
C ALA A 113 6.49 -15.58 -13.24
N HIS A 114 6.81 -15.10 -14.44
CA HIS A 114 6.02 -15.38 -15.63
C HIS A 114 5.99 -16.88 -15.95
N SER A 115 7.13 -17.57 -15.86
CA SER A 115 7.21 -19.02 -16.05
C SER A 115 6.36 -19.79 -15.04
N LEU A 116 6.36 -19.38 -13.76
CA LEU A 116 5.50 -20.00 -12.75
C LEU A 116 4.01 -19.80 -13.04
N VAL A 117 3.61 -18.60 -13.46
CA VAL A 117 2.21 -18.31 -13.81
C VAL A 117 1.78 -19.13 -15.03
N MET A 118 2.59 -19.19 -16.10
CA MET A 118 2.30 -20.00 -17.28
C MET A 118 2.20 -21.50 -16.94
N ALA A 119 3.11 -22.01 -16.09
CA ALA A 119 3.05 -23.40 -15.64
C ALA A 119 1.80 -23.71 -14.82
N LEU A 120 1.33 -22.75 -14.01
CA LEU A 120 0.13 -22.91 -13.18
C LEU A 120 -1.16 -22.82 -13.98
N THR A 121 -1.24 -21.93 -14.97
CA THR A 121 -2.48 -21.63 -15.70
C THR A 121 -2.59 -22.36 -17.05
N GLY A 122 -1.47 -22.82 -17.61
CA GLY A 122 -1.40 -23.33 -18.98
C GLY A 122 -1.48 -22.23 -20.05
N ALA A 123 -1.40 -20.95 -19.68
CA ALA A 123 -1.43 -19.85 -20.63
C ALA A 123 -0.15 -19.80 -21.49
N GLU A 124 -0.30 -19.33 -22.74
CA GLU A 124 0.82 -19.17 -23.68
C GLU A 124 1.85 -18.10 -23.26
N ALA A 125 1.39 -17.12 -22.48
CA ALA A 125 2.18 -16.00 -21.99
C ALA A 125 1.63 -15.51 -20.65
N ALA A 126 2.48 -14.87 -19.85
CA ALA A 126 2.09 -14.24 -18.60
C ALA A 126 2.85 -12.92 -18.36
N LEU A 127 2.18 -11.99 -17.67
CA LEU A 127 2.76 -10.74 -17.21
C LEU A 127 2.30 -10.48 -15.76
N VAL A 128 3.25 -10.16 -14.88
CA VAL A 128 2.94 -9.71 -13.52
C VAL A 128 3.17 -8.21 -13.42
N VAL A 129 2.15 -7.50 -12.96
CA VAL A 129 2.20 -6.06 -12.70
C VAL A 129 1.91 -5.79 -11.23
N ASN A 130 2.02 -4.52 -10.82
CA ASN A 130 1.90 -4.08 -9.43
C ASN A 130 0.67 -4.66 -8.70
N ASN A 131 -0.51 -4.58 -9.31
CA ASN A 131 -1.74 -5.14 -8.75
C ASN A 131 -2.80 -5.36 -9.84
N ASN A 132 -3.93 -5.98 -9.46
CA ASN A 132 -5.01 -6.27 -10.40
C ASN A 132 -5.63 -5.01 -11.05
N ALA A 133 -5.64 -3.87 -10.36
CA ALA A 133 -6.16 -2.64 -10.93
C ALA A 133 -5.27 -2.12 -12.07
N GLY A 134 -3.95 -2.15 -11.87
CA GLY A 134 -2.98 -1.87 -12.91
C GLY A 134 -3.05 -2.88 -14.06
N ALA A 135 -3.32 -4.16 -13.76
CA ALA A 135 -3.47 -5.19 -14.78
C ALA A 135 -4.67 -4.90 -15.69
N LEU A 136 -5.82 -4.56 -15.09
CA LEU A 136 -7.03 -4.21 -15.83
C LEU A 136 -6.84 -2.96 -16.68
N LEU A 137 -6.25 -1.89 -16.10
CA LEU A 137 -5.94 -0.66 -16.82
C LEU A 137 -5.03 -0.94 -18.02
N LEU A 138 -3.95 -1.70 -17.80
CA LEU A 138 -2.99 -2.03 -18.86
C LEU A 138 -3.63 -2.88 -19.96
N ALA A 139 -4.44 -3.88 -19.60
CA ALA A 139 -5.14 -4.72 -20.57
C ALA A 139 -6.10 -3.89 -21.44
N ILE A 140 -6.90 -3.01 -20.83
CA ILE A 140 -7.83 -2.14 -21.57
C ILE A 140 -7.06 -1.15 -22.45
N ALA A 141 -6.01 -0.51 -21.92
CA ALA A 141 -5.21 0.45 -22.68
C ALA A 141 -4.55 -0.20 -23.90
N ALA A 142 -4.06 -1.43 -23.76
CA ALA A 142 -3.43 -2.17 -24.84
C ALA A 142 -4.42 -2.68 -25.89
N LEU A 143 -5.63 -3.10 -25.48
CA LEU A 143 -6.56 -3.82 -26.35
C LEU A 143 -7.75 -3.00 -26.85
N ALA A 144 -8.12 -1.92 -26.15
CA ALA A 144 -9.37 -1.20 -26.37
C ALA A 144 -9.24 0.34 -26.27
N SER A 145 -8.03 0.90 -26.19
CA SER A 145 -7.84 2.35 -26.19
C SER A 145 -8.46 3.01 -27.42
N GLY A 146 -9.25 4.06 -27.22
CA GLY A 146 -10.06 4.74 -28.23
C GLY A 146 -11.34 4.00 -28.63
N GLY A 147 -11.56 2.79 -28.10
CA GLY A 147 -12.70 1.92 -28.40
C GLY A 147 -13.72 1.83 -27.26
N GLU A 148 -14.52 0.77 -27.33
CA GLU A 148 -15.56 0.45 -26.34
C GLU A 148 -15.20 -0.80 -25.54
N VAL A 149 -15.50 -0.79 -24.24
CA VAL A 149 -15.45 -1.98 -23.37
C VAL A 149 -16.87 -2.29 -22.94
N VAL A 150 -17.40 -3.41 -23.41
CA VAL A 150 -18.74 -3.87 -23.04
C VAL A 150 -18.68 -4.51 -21.66
N VAL A 151 -19.51 -4.03 -20.73
CA VAL A 151 -19.53 -4.48 -19.33
C VAL A 151 -20.96 -4.77 -18.90
N SER A 152 -21.20 -5.90 -18.24
CA SER A 152 -22.50 -6.17 -17.62
C SER A 152 -22.78 -5.17 -16.49
N ARG A 153 -23.99 -4.63 -16.39
CA ARG A 153 -24.38 -3.76 -15.25
C ARG A 153 -24.21 -4.45 -13.89
N GLY A 154 -24.26 -5.78 -13.84
CA GLY A 154 -23.99 -6.55 -12.62
C GLY A 154 -22.51 -6.63 -12.22
N GLU A 155 -21.60 -6.26 -13.12
CA GLU A 155 -20.14 -6.31 -12.95
C GLU A 155 -19.53 -4.91 -12.75
N LEU A 156 -20.36 -3.87 -12.66
CA LEU A 156 -19.96 -2.49 -12.32
C LEU A 156 -19.62 -2.42 -10.82
N ILE A 157 -18.53 -3.07 -10.47
CA ILE A 157 -18.06 -3.21 -9.11
C ILE A 157 -17.35 -1.94 -8.63
N GLU A 158 -17.52 -1.68 -7.35
CA GLU A 158 -16.70 -0.77 -6.56
C GLU A 158 -16.00 -1.60 -5.48
N ILE A 159 -14.67 -1.58 -5.45
CA ILE A 159 -13.88 -2.33 -4.48
C ILE A 159 -13.08 -1.35 -3.60
N GLY A 160 -13.32 -1.40 -2.30
CA GLY A 160 -12.69 -0.46 -1.37
C GLY A 160 -13.23 0.95 -1.56
N GLY A 161 -12.37 1.98 -1.46
CA GLY A 161 -12.79 3.38 -1.54
C GLY A 161 -12.42 4.12 -2.82
N SER A 162 -11.66 3.51 -3.74
CA SER A 162 -11.08 4.22 -4.89
C SER A 162 -10.97 3.39 -6.18
N PHE A 163 -11.51 2.18 -6.21
CA PHE A 163 -11.52 1.35 -7.41
C PHE A 163 -12.94 1.28 -7.96
N ARG A 164 -13.16 1.88 -9.13
CA ARG A 164 -14.44 1.87 -9.85
C ARG A 164 -14.20 1.49 -11.29
N LEU A 165 -14.86 0.43 -11.75
CA LEU A 165 -14.62 -0.13 -13.08
C LEU A 165 -14.80 0.91 -14.21
N PRO A 166 -15.88 1.74 -14.25
CA PRO A 166 -16.04 2.76 -15.30
C PRO A 166 -14.91 3.80 -15.32
N GLU A 167 -14.43 4.22 -14.15
CA GLU A 167 -13.34 5.19 -14.04
C GLU A 167 -12.02 4.62 -14.55
N ILE A 168 -11.77 3.32 -14.35
CA ILE A 168 -10.58 2.65 -14.88
C ILE A 168 -10.66 2.48 -16.40
N VAL A 169 -11.81 2.11 -16.93
CA VAL A 169 -12.04 2.03 -18.39
C VAL A 169 -11.77 3.39 -19.03
N ALA A 170 -12.30 4.46 -18.45
CA ALA A 170 -12.07 5.83 -18.91
C ALA A 170 -10.59 6.24 -18.81
N ALA A 171 -9.93 5.94 -17.68
CA ALA A 171 -8.51 6.24 -17.47
C ALA A 171 -7.59 5.47 -18.43
N ALA A 172 -8.01 4.28 -18.87
CA ALA A 172 -7.32 3.48 -19.88
C ALA A 172 -7.58 3.98 -21.32
N GLY A 173 -8.34 5.06 -21.49
CA GLY A 173 -8.62 5.67 -22.80
C GLY A 173 -9.77 5.00 -23.58
N ALA A 174 -10.58 4.18 -22.93
CA ALA A 174 -11.72 3.51 -23.56
C ALA A 174 -13.06 4.03 -23.01
N ARG A 175 -14.16 3.73 -23.71
CA ARG A 175 -15.52 4.04 -23.25
C ARG A 175 -16.21 2.80 -22.71
N SER A 176 -16.73 2.86 -21.49
CA SER A 176 -17.57 1.80 -20.93
C SER A 176 -18.93 1.77 -21.64
N VAL A 177 -19.35 0.58 -22.09
CA VAL A 177 -20.67 0.32 -22.68
C VAL A 177 -21.39 -0.68 -21.80
N GLU A 178 -22.32 -0.18 -21.00
CA GLU A 178 -23.02 -0.96 -20.00
C GLU A 178 -24.23 -1.69 -20.59
N VAL A 179 -24.29 -3.01 -20.41
CA VAL A 179 -25.38 -3.87 -20.93
C VAL A 179 -26.07 -4.66 -19.83
N GLY A 180 -27.33 -5.06 -20.07
CA GLY A 180 -28.12 -5.82 -19.11
C GLY A 180 -28.70 -4.98 -17.96
N THR A 181 -29.11 -5.65 -16.88
CA THR A 181 -29.67 -5.05 -15.66
C THR A 181 -29.03 -5.64 -14.41
N THR A 182 -29.27 -5.02 -13.25
CA THR A 182 -28.50 -5.22 -12.02
C THR A 182 -28.86 -6.46 -11.20
N ASN A 183 -29.89 -7.24 -11.60
CA ASN A 183 -30.38 -8.39 -10.81
C ASN A 183 -29.45 -9.63 -10.79
N ARG A 184 -28.19 -9.45 -11.21
CA ARG A 184 -27.13 -10.45 -11.43
C ARG A 184 -27.51 -11.53 -12.46
N THR A 185 -26.59 -11.78 -13.39
CA THR A 185 -26.65 -12.83 -14.42
C THR A 185 -26.72 -14.23 -13.83
#